data_AF-A0A2Z4W853-F1
#
_entry.id   AF-A0A2Z4W853-F1
#
_cell.length_a   1.000
_cell.length_b   1.000
_cell.length_c   1.000
_cell.angle_alpha   90.00
_cell.angle_beta   90.00
_cell.angle_gamma   90.00
#
_symmetry.space_group_name_H-M   'P 1'
#
loop_
_entity.id
_entity.type
_entity.pdbx_description
1 polymer ?
#
loop_
_entity_poly.entity_id
_entity_poly.type
_entity_poly.pdbx_seq_one_letter_code
_entity_poly.pdbx_strand_id
1 'polypeptide(L)'
;MKRINQLIKEGYEKLGQQDVCTACDIWLDAWDELKKLIKDKEIVNIEELDDEFEGFETLTNWVQDLEMELENAGIENKEYFSKRAIYCREFYELLGGTEEFIVMSMKLAEAESNFETNYIEESEELFKNCTNNYKSSVWPFLKWGDVYWLSSIVNSKSELLNLDKALEIYKMGLGIDKHEEYIILDRISDVEKLLNK
;
A
#
# COMPACT_ATOMS: atom_id res chain seq x y z
N MET A 1 -14.79 -8.47 -19.13
CA MET A 1 -14.97 -7.51 -18.02
C MET A 1 -16.26 -7.67 -17.20
N LYS A 2 -17.39 -8.22 -17.73
CA LYS A 2 -18.64 -8.37 -16.93
C LYS A 2 -18.47 -9.11 -15.59
N ARG A 3 -17.70 -10.21 -15.58
CA ARG A 3 -17.42 -10.96 -14.34
C ARG A 3 -16.60 -10.14 -13.33
N ILE A 4 -15.57 -9.44 -13.81
CA ILE A 4 -14.75 -8.52 -12.99
C ILE A 4 -15.66 -7.47 -12.35
N ASN A 5 -16.50 -6.80 -13.13
CA ASN A 5 -17.44 -5.80 -12.62
C ASN A 5 -18.41 -6.36 -11.56
N GLN A 6 -18.93 -7.57 -11.78
CA GLN A 6 -19.78 -8.24 -10.81
C GLN A 6 -19.07 -8.46 -9.48
N LEU A 7 -17.84 -8.98 -9.50
CA LEU A 7 -17.05 -9.21 -8.29
C LEU A 7 -16.70 -7.89 -7.59
N ILE A 8 -16.33 -6.85 -8.35
CA ILE A 8 -16.08 -5.50 -7.81
C ILE A 8 -17.32 -5.00 -7.05
N LYS A 9 -18.49 -5.08 -7.67
CA LYS A 9 -19.76 -4.69 -7.04
C LYS A 9 -20.07 -5.52 -5.78
N GLU A 10 -19.90 -6.84 -5.85
CA GLU A 10 -20.12 -7.74 -4.71
C GLU A 10 -19.19 -7.40 -3.54
N GLY A 11 -17.93 -7.05 -3.78
CA GLY A 11 -17.01 -6.61 -2.72
C GLY A 11 -17.44 -5.28 -2.07
N TYR A 12 -17.86 -4.27 -2.85
CA TYR A 12 -18.42 -3.04 -2.26
C TYR A 12 -19.71 -3.31 -1.46
N GLU A 13 -20.56 -4.23 -1.90
CA GLU A 13 -21.75 -4.65 -1.12
C GLU A 13 -21.35 -5.29 0.22
N LYS A 14 -20.25 -6.04 0.25
CA LYS A 14 -19.68 -6.62 1.48
C LYS A 14 -19.05 -5.58 2.40
N LEU A 15 -18.34 -4.59 1.86
CA LEU A 15 -17.86 -3.45 2.65
C LEU A 15 -19.01 -2.69 3.30
N GLY A 16 -20.12 -2.47 2.57
CA GLY A 16 -21.33 -1.85 3.12
C GLY A 16 -21.97 -2.65 4.26
N GLN A 17 -21.68 -3.94 4.36
CA GLN A 17 -22.11 -4.84 5.44
C GLN A 17 -21.06 -4.97 6.57
N GLN A 18 -19.96 -4.22 6.50
CA GLN A 18 -18.80 -4.29 7.40
C GLN A 18 -18.09 -5.66 7.37
N ASP A 19 -18.21 -6.40 6.26
CA ASP A 19 -17.59 -7.70 6.05
C ASP A 19 -16.32 -7.56 5.19
N VAL A 20 -15.31 -6.87 5.75
CA VAL A 20 -14.09 -6.43 5.04
C VAL A 20 -13.27 -7.61 4.52
N CYS A 21 -13.11 -8.66 5.33
CA CYS A 21 -12.40 -9.88 4.93
C CYS A 21 -13.04 -10.52 3.68
N THR A 22 -14.36 -10.71 3.68
CA THR A 22 -15.05 -11.29 2.53
C THR A 22 -15.00 -10.37 1.31
N ALA A 23 -15.07 -9.04 1.50
CA ALA A 23 -14.90 -8.08 0.42
C ALA A 23 -13.54 -8.23 -0.27
N CYS A 24 -12.47 -8.32 0.54
CA CYS A 24 -11.11 -8.52 0.06
C CYS A 24 -10.96 -9.83 -0.72
N ASP A 25 -11.49 -10.95 -0.20
CA ASP A 25 -11.40 -12.25 -0.89
C ASP A 25 -12.11 -12.20 -2.26
N ILE A 26 -13.29 -11.59 -2.34
CA ILE A 26 -14.03 -11.40 -3.61
C ILE A 26 -13.25 -10.51 -4.59
N TRP A 27 -12.62 -9.44 -4.09
CA TRP A 27 -11.84 -8.55 -4.93
C TRP A 27 -10.52 -9.17 -5.38
N LEU A 28 -9.90 -10.06 -4.60
CA LEU A 28 -8.76 -10.84 -5.05
C LEU A 28 -9.15 -11.81 -6.19
N ASP A 29 -10.35 -12.39 -6.15
CA ASP A 29 -10.89 -13.14 -7.30
C ASP A 29 -11.08 -12.23 -8.53
N ALA A 30 -11.51 -10.98 -8.33
CA ALA A 30 -11.65 -10.01 -9.43
C ALA A 30 -10.28 -9.64 -10.02
N TRP A 31 -9.26 -9.50 -9.18
CA TRP A 31 -7.88 -9.26 -9.58
C TRP A 31 -7.32 -10.44 -10.38
N ASP A 32 -7.57 -11.68 -9.96
CA ASP A 32 -7.15 -12.87 -10.71
C ASP A 32 -7.78 -12.93 -12.11
N GLU A 33 -9.04 -12.51 -12.26
CA GLU A 33 -9.69 -12.37 -13.57
C GLU A 33 -9.09 -11.21 -14.39
N LEU A 34 -8.77 -10.08 -13.75
CA LEU A 34 -8.16 -8.93 -14.42
C LEU A 34 -6.74 -9.24 -14.91
N LYS A 35 -5.92 -9.96 -14.12
CA LYS A 35 -4.57 -10.39 -14.51
C LYS A 35 -4.56 -11.21 -15.81
N LYS A 36 -5.57 -12.06 -16.03
CA LYS A 36 -5.70 -12.83 -17.28
C LYS A 36 -5.88 -11.88 -18.46
N LEU A 37 -6.76 -10.89 -18.31
CA LEU A 37 -7.03 -9.90 -19.33
C LEU A 37 -5.81 -9.01 -19.64
N ILE A 38 -5.11 -8.56 -18.61
CA ILE A 38 -3.86 -7.77 -18.74
C ILE A 38 -2.85 -8.53 -19.59
N LYS A 39 -2.63 -9.81 -19.28
CA LYS A 39 -1.68 -10.67 -20.01
C LYS A 39 -2.12 -10.94 -21.44
N ASP A 40 -3.40 -11.23 -21.66
CA ASP A 40 -3.93 -11.54 -22.99
C ASP A 40 -3.87 -10.32 -23.94
N LYS A 41 -3.98 -9.11 -23.39
CA LYS A 41 -3.93 -7.85 -24.15
C LYS A 41 -2.57 -7.16 -24.15
N GLU A 42 -1.58 -7.70 -23.42
CA GLU A 42 -0.26 -7.09 -23.22
C GLU A 42 -0.31 -5.64 -22.69
N ILE A 43 -1.28 -5.36 -21.82
CA ILE A 43 -1.46 -4.03 -21.22
C ILE A 43 -0.47 -3.82 -20.09
N VAL A 44 0.06 -2.59 -19.97
CA VAL A 44 1.08 -2.24 -18.98
C VAL A 44 0.69 -1.10 -18.03
N ASN A 45 -0.50 -0.52 -18.20
CA ASN A 45 -1.05 0.53 -17.34
C ASN A 45 -2.55 0.30 -17.12
N ILE A 46 -3.06 0.62 -15.94
CA ILE A 46 -4.47 0.34 -15.59
C ILE A 46 -5.44 1.27 -16.33
N GLU A 47 -4.99 2.46 -16.69
CA GLU A 47 -5.77 3.51 -17.35
C GLU A 47 -6.27 3.06 -18.74
N GLU A 48 -5.46 2.28 -19.49
CA GLU A 48 -5.89 1.68 -20.75
C GLU A 48 -7.08 0.71 -20.59
N LEU A 49 -7.22 0.07 -19.43
CA LEU A 49 -8.35 -0.81 -19.15
C LEU A 49 -9.59 -0.02 -18.74
N ASP A 50 -9.41 1.14 -18.11
CA ASP A 50 -10.51 1.99 -17.66
C ASP A 50 -11.35 2.54 -18.80
N ASP A 51 -10.70 2.92 -19.91
CA ASP A 51 -11.40 3.43 -21.10
C ASP A 51 -12.41 2.42 -21.68
N GLU A 52 -12.19 1.12 -21.48
CA GLU A 52 -13.08 0.04 -21.91
C GLU A 52 -13.99 -0.49 -20.78
N PHE A 53 -13.74 -0.11 -19.53
CA PHE A 53 -14.41 -0.67 -18.37
C PHE A 53 -15.63 0.17 -17.94
N GLU A 54 -16.79 -0.19 -18.49
CA GLU A 54 -18.08 0.35 -18.02
C GLU A 54 -18.54 -0.35 -16.72
N GLY A 55 -17.82 -0.05 -15.64
CA GLY A 55 -17.96 -0.69 -14.33
C GLY A 55 -18.86 0.04 -13.33
N PHE A 56 -19.04 -0.60 -12.17
CA PHE A 56 -19.60 0.01 -10.97
C PHE A 56 -18.67 1.11 -10.42
N GLU A 57 -17.36 0.91 -10.54
CA GLU A 57 -16.29 1.83 -10.18
C GLU A 57 -15.21 1.76 -11.27
N THR A 58 -14.36 2.79 -11.36
CA THR A 58 -13.15 2.76 -12.19
C THR A 58 -12.15 1.75 -11.62
N LEU A 59 -11.46 1.03 -12.49
CA LEU A 59 -10.38 0.12 -12.10
C LEU A 59 -9.25 0.87 -11.40
N THR A 60 -8.90 2.09 -11.85
CA THR A 60 -7.87 2.92 -11.19
C THR A 60 -8.19 3.20 -9.72
N ASN A 61 -9.45 3.51 -9.38
CA ASN A 61 -9.84 3.68 -7.99
C ASN A 61 -9.91 2.33 -7.26
N TRP A 62 -10.56 1.34 -7.88
CA TRP A 62 -10.79 0.05 -7.26
C TRP A 62 -9.49 -0.68 -6.87
N VAL A 63 -8.42 -0.60 -7.67
CA VAL A 63 -7.14 -1.25 -7.33
C VAL A 63 -6.51 -0.65 -6.06
N GLN A 64 -6.69 0.65 -5.82
CA GLN A 64 -6.25 1.34 -4.62
C GLN A 64 -7.17 1.03 -3.43
N ASP A 65 -8.48 0.96 -3.65
CA ASP A 65 -9.42 0.53 -2.61
C ASP A 65 -9.13 -0.90 -2.15
N LEU A 66 -8.83 -1.83 -3.06
CA LEU A 66 -8.42 -3.19 -2.70
C LEU A 66 -7.14 -3.19 -1.86
N GLU A 67 -6.14 -2.41 -2.24
CA GLU A 67 -4.90 -2.26 -1.48
C GLU A 67 -5.16 -1.80 -0.03
N MET A 68 -5.97 -0.75 0.13
CA MET A 68 -6.34 -0.18 1.42
C MET A 68 -7.18 -1.14 2.26
N GLU A 69 -8.16 -1.82 1.68
CA GLU A 69 -9.02 -2.72 2.44
C GLU A 69 -8.29 -4.00 2.86
N LEU A 70 -7.27 -4.44 2.11
CA LEU A 70 -6.38 -5.51 2.57
C LEU A 70 -5.56 -5.08 3.79
N GLU A 71 -5.18 -3.81 3.92
CA GLU A 71 -4.57 -3.26 5.13
C GLU A 71 -5.57 -3.30 6.30
N ASN A 72 -6.79 -2.81 6.08
CA ASN A 72 -7.85 -2.80 7.09
C ASN A 72 -8.16 -4.22 7.59
N ALA A 73 -8.30 -5.18 6.69
CA ALA A 73 -8.47 -6.59 7.03
C ALA A 73 -7.24 -7.15 7.77
N GLY A 74 -6.04 -6.69 7.42
CA GLY A 74 -4.76 -7.07 8.04
C GLY A 74 -4.69 -6.75 9.54
N ILE A 75 -5.26 -5.62 9.94
CA ILE A 75 -5.31 -5.18 11.35
C ILE A 75 -6.05 -6.21 12.22
N GLU A 76 -7.13 -6.79 11.71
CA GLU A 76 -7.93 -7.80 12.42
C GLU A 76 -7.38 -9.23 12.20
N ASN A 77 -6.93 -9.52 10.97
CA ASN A 77 -6.39 -10.80 10.57
C ASN A 77 -5.10 -10.62 9.76
N LYS A 78 -3.97 -10.88 10.42
CA LYS A 78 -2.62 -10.69 9.87
C LYS A 78 -2.33 -11.44 8.56
N GLU A 79 -3.12 -12.46 8.21
CA GLU A 79 -2.99 -13.13 6.91
C GLU A 79 -3.19 -12.15 5.74
N TYR A 80 -4.06 -11.15 5.90
CA TYR A 80 -4.36 -10.18 4.86
C TYR A 80 -3.21 -9.22 4.56
N PHE A 81 -2.27 -8.99 5.48
CA PHE A 81 -1.01 -8.31 5.14
C PHE A 81 -0.18 -9.13 4.15
N SER A 82 -0.13 -10.46 4.30
CA SER A 82 0.55 -11.32 3.32
C SER A 82 -0.14 -11.24 1.95
N LYS A 83 -1.48 -11.20 1.93
CA LYS A 83 -2.26 -11.02 0.70
C LYS A 83 -2.00 -9.66 0.05
N ARG A 84 -1.97 -8.57 0.84
CA ARG A 84 -1.62 -7.20 0.40
C ARG A 84 -0.25 -7.17 -0.24
N ALA A 85 0.76 -7.75 0.40
CA ALA A 85 2.12 -7.80 -0.13
C ALA A 85 2.18 -8.50 -1.50
N ILE A 86 1.53 -9.65 -1.64
CA ILE A 86 1.46 -10.38 -2.91
C ILE A 86 0.74 -9.56 -3.98
N TYR A 87 -0.44 -9.05 -3.66
CA TYR A 87 -1.25 -8.25 -4.57
C TYR A 87 -0.51 -7.02 -5.09
N CYS A 88 0.09 -6.24 -4.18
CA CYS A 88 0.82 -5.02 -4.53
C CYS A 88 2.03 -5.33 -5.44
N ARG A 89 2.77 -6.41 -5.14
CA ARG A 89 3.87 -6.87 -5.99
C ARG A 89 3.41 -7.24 -7.38
N GLU A 90 2.38 -8.09 -7.47
CA GLU A 90 1.81 -8.48 -8.75
C GLU A 90 1.32 -7.26 -9.55
N PHE A 91 0.73 -6.27 -8.87
CA PHE A 91 0.25 -5.05 -9.52
C PHE A 91 1.37 -4.31 -10.23
N TYR A 92 2.45 -3.92 -9.54
CA TYR A 92 3.49 -3.11 -10.18
C TYR A 92 4.39 -3.95 -11.12
N GLU A 93 4.44 -5.27 -10.98
CA GLU A 93 5.13 -6.15 -11.93
C GLU A 93 4.38 -6.25 -13.27
N LEU A 94 3.05 -6.25 -13.24
CA LEU A 94 2.21 -6.33 -14.43
C LEU A 94 1.91 -4.96 -15.04
N LEU A 95 1.66 -3.97 -14.19
CA LEU A 95 1.12 -2.66 -14.57
C LEU A 95 2.07 -1.52 -14.19
N GLY A 96 3.39 -1.75 -14.27
CA GLY A 96 4.41 -0.76 -13.92
C GLY A 96 4.43 0.51 -14.79
N GLY A 97 3.64 0.57 -15.85
CA GLY A 97 3.41 1.77 -16.66
C GLY A 97 2.22 2.63 -16.21
N THR A 98 1.48 2.21 -15.17
CA THR A 98 0.45 3.00 -14.49
C THR A 98 1.04 4.30 -13.94
N GLU A 99 0.19 5.30 -13.68
CA GLU A 99 0.57 6.55 -13.02
C GLU A 99 1.53 6.32 -11.82
N GLU A 100 2.59 7.13 -11.79
CA GLU A 100 3.78 6.88 -10.96
C GLU A 100 3.45 6.85 -9.46
N PHE A 101 2.54 7.72 -9.01
CA PHE A 101 2.14 7.78 -7.61
C PHE A 101 1.40 6.50 -7.18
N ILE A 102 0.52 5.93 -8.02
CA ILE A 102 -0.11 4.63 -7.73
C ILE A 102 0.93 3.52 -7.64
N VAL A 103 1.87 3.45 -8.60
CA VAL A 103 2.93 2.42 -8.61
C VAL A 103 3.83 2.55 -7.37
N MET A 104 4.19 3.79 -6.98
CA MET A 104 4.95 4.06 -5.76
C MET A 104 4.15 3.58 -4.53
N SER A 105 2.87 3.91 -4.46
CA SER A 105 2.00 3.56 -3.32
C SER A 105 1.92 2.05 -3.13
N MET A 106 1.77 1.28 -4.22
CA MET A 106 1.77 -0.20 -4.16
C MET A 106 3.11 -0.76 -3.63
N LYS A 107 4.25 -0.21 -4.04
CA LYS A 107 5.56 -0.65 -3.52
C LYS A 107 5.73 -0.35 -2.04
N LEU A 108 5.25 0.81 -1.58
CA LEU A 108 5.27 1.17 -0.16
C LEU A 108 4.32 0.28 0.64
N ALA A 109 3.13 0.00 0.12
CA ALA A 109 2.15 -0.90 0.72
C ALA A 109 2.69 -2.33 0.90
N GLU A 110 3.45 -2.85 -0.07
CA GLU A 110 4.19 -4.11 0.06
C GLU A 110 5.22 -4.05 1.19
N ALA A 111 6.03 -2.98 1.24
CA ALA A 111 7.05 -2.80 2.26
C ALA A 111 6.45 -2.74 3.67
N GLU A 112 5.35 -2.01 3.85
CA GLU A 112 4.59 -1.96 5.11
C GLU A 112 4.04 -3.34 5.49
N SER A 113 3.47 -4.06 4.53
CA SER A 113 2.92 -5.41 4.77
C SER A 113 3.99 -6.43 5.16
N ASN A 114 5.18 -6.36 4.57
CA ASN A 114 6.33 -7.18 4.98
C ASN A 114 6.75 -6.85 6.42
N PHE A 115 6.71 -5.58 6.83
CA PHE A 115 7.00 -5.19 8.21
C PHE A 115 5.97 -5.79 9.18
N GLU A 116 4.67 -5.65 8.87
CA GLU A 116 3.56 -6.16 9.66
C GLU A 116 3.58 -7.69 9.83
N THR A 117 4.17 -8.39 8.87
CA THR A 117 4.34 -9.85 8.87
C THR A 117 5.72 -10.30 9.35
N ASN A 118 6.52 -9.38 9.90
CA ASN A 118 7.84 -9.60 10.50
C ASN A 118 8.96 -9.99 9.52
N TYR A 119 8.79 -9.72 8.23
CA TYR A 119 9.84 -9.76 7.20
C TYR A 119 10.55 -8.40 7.16
N ILE A 120 11.26 -8.08 8.24
CA ILE A 120 11.81 -6.75 8.49
C ILE A 120 12.93 -6.40 7.49
N GLU A 121 13.76 -7.37 7.12
CA GLU A 121 14.88 -7.14 6.20
C GLU A 121 14.36 -6.83 4.78
N GLU A 122 13.35 -7.57 4.33
CA GLU A 122 12.70 -7.38 3.04
C GLU A 122 11.95 -6.04 2.98
N SER A 123 11.26 -5.67 4.07
CA SER A 123 10.61 -4.36 4.21
C SER A 123 11.65 -3.22 4.08
N GLU A 124 12.76 -3.32 4.79
CA GLU A 124 13.85 -2.34 4.75
C GLU A 124 14.46 -2.17 3.36
N GLU A 125 14.65 -3.27 2.63
CA GLU A 125 15.18 -3.24 1.27
C GLU A 125 14.22 -2.54 0.32
N LEU A 126 12.91 -2.83 0.40
CA LEU A 126 11.89 -2.18 -0.42
C LEU A 126 11.82 -0.68 -0.17
N PHE A 127 11.84 -0.24 1.10
CA PHE A 127 11.85 1.19 1.42
C PHE A 127 13.14 1.90 0.95
N LYS A 128 14.31 1.26 1.11
CA LYS A 128 15.58 1.78 0.56
C LYS A 128 15.52 1.91 -0.96
N ASN A 129 14.94 0.93 -1.64
CA ASN A 129 14.76 0.98 -3.08
C ASN A 129 13.80 2.12 -3.48
N CYS A 130 12.70 2.30 -2.75
CA CYS A 130 11.75 3.39 -3.02
C CYS A 130 12.37 4.78 -2.79
N THR A 131 13.07 5.01 -1.68
CA THR A 131 13.77 6.29 -1.42
C THR A 131 14.83 6.61 -2.47
N ASN A 132 15.49 5.60 -3.05
CA ASN A 132 16.45 5.77 -4.14
C ASN A 132 15.80 6.06 -5.49
N ASN A 133 14.62 5.52 -5.75
CA ASN A 133 13.95 5.64 -7.05
C ASN A 133 13.03 6.88 -7.12
N TYR A 134 12.36 7.24 -6.03
CA TYR A 134 11.41 8.35 -5.95
C TYR A 134 12.03 9.55 -5.22
N LYS A 135 13.11 10.09 -5.79
CA LYS A 135 13.97 11.11 -5.14
C LYS A 135 13.33 12.49 -4.97
N SER A 136 12.15 12.71 -5.54
CA SER A 136 11.38 13.96 -5.43
C SER A 136 10.14 13.79 -4.55
N SER A 137 9.98 12.66 -3.86
CA SER A 137 8.81 12.35 -3.05
C SER A 137 9.20 12.13 -1.59
N VAL A 138 8.43 12.73 -0.68
CA VAL A 138 8.62 12.51 0.78
C VAL A 138 7.99 11.20 1.25
N TRP A 139 7.04 10.64 0.48
CA TRP A 139 6.24 9.48 0.87
C TRP A 139 7.06 8.24 1.24
N PRO A 140 8.13 7.85 0.51
CA PRO A 140 8.96 6.72 0.92
C PRO A 140 9.61 6.89 2.29
N PHE A 141 10.05 8.11 2.64
CA PHE A 141 10.64 8.40 3.94
C PHE A 141 9.56 8.42 5.04
N LEU A 142 8.39 9.00 4.75
CA LEU A 142 7.27 9.03 5.67
C LEU A 142 6.83 7.61 6.04
N LYS A 143 6.48 6.79 5.05
CA LYS A 143 6.00 5.41 5.30
C LYS A 143 7.06 4.54 5.96
N TRP A 144 8.33 4.70 5.57
CA TRP A 144 9.42 3.95 6.20
C TRP A 144 9.66 4.33 7.66
N GLY A 145 9.51 5.61 8.02
CA GLY A 145 9.57 6.00 9.44
C GLY A 145 8.35 5.49 10.20
N ASP A 146 7.16 5.54 9.59
CA ASP A 146 5.88 5.18 10.22
C ASP A 146 5.86 3.73 10.71
N VAL A 147 6.46 2.78 9.96
CA VAL A 147 6.44 1.36 10.37
C VAL A 147 7.10 1.10 11.73
N TYR A 148 8.03 1.95 12.16
CA TYR A 148 8.74 1.78 13.43
C TYR A 148 7.94 2.17 14.67
N TRP A 149 6.75 2.76 14.54
CA TRP A 149 5.95 3.17 15.69
C TRP A 149 4.44 3.22 15.48
N LEU A 150 3.96 3.22 14.23
CA LEU A 150 2.54 3.19 13.89
C LEU A 150 2.05 1.81 13.45
N SER A 151 2.94 0.92 12.99
CA SER A 151 2.55 -0.42 12.57
C SER A 151 1.92 -1.24 13.68
N SER A 152 0.90 -2.03 13.35
CA SER A 152 0.16 -2.85 14.30
C SER A 152 1.06 -3.86 15.01
N ILE A 153 2.06 -4.41 14.30
CA ILE A 153 2.99 -5.40 14.84
C ILE A 153 3.76 -4.88 16.06
N VAL A 154 4.09 -3.58 16.14
CA VAL A 154 4.90 -3.03 17.24
C VAL A 154 4.16 -3.08 18.58
N ASN A 155 2.81 -3.07 18.56
CA ASN A 155 1.99 -3.27 19.76
C ASN A 155 2.12 -4.70 20.32
N SER A 156 2.37 -5.68 19.44
CA SER A 156 2.55 -7.09 19.81
C SER A 156 4.02 -7.50 19.98
N LYS A 157 4.94 -6.74 19.38
CA LYS A 157 6.39 -6.95 19.38
C LYS A 157 7.11 -5.63 19.67
N SER A 158 7.12 -5.25 20.94
CA SER A 158 7.68 -3.97 21.39
C SER A 158 9.16 -3.80 21.06
N GLU A 159 9.90 -4.89 20.80
CA GLU A 159 11.28 -4.85 20.33
C GLU A 159 11.44 -4.21 18.93
N LEU A 160 10.36 -4.14 18.15
CA LEU A 160 10.35 -3.47 16.85
C LEU A 160 10.06 -1.97 16.95
N LEU A 161 9.52 -1.49 18.08
CA LEU A 161 9.29 -0.06 18.32
C LEU A 161 10.64 0.67 18.35
N ASN A 162 10.85 1.62 17.44
CA ASN A 162 12.11 2.36 17.36
C ASN A 162 11.90 3.82 16.93
N LEU A 163 11.62 4.68 17.91
CA LEU A 163 11.37 6.11 17.70
C LEU A 163 12.61 6.85 17.18
N ASP A 164 13.82 6.47 17.62
CA ASP A 164 15.06 7.09 17.14
C ASP A 164 15.28 6.81 15.65
N LYS A 165 15.04 5.57 15.22
CA LYS A 165 15.14 5.19 13.80
C LYS A 165 14.06 5.87 12.96
N ALA A 166 12.82 5.94 13.44
CA ALA A 166 11.76 6.69 12.76
C ALA A 166 12.20 8.15 12.54
N LEU A 167 12.74 8.80 13.58
CA LEU A 167 13.23 10.17 13.52
C LEU A 167 14.41 10.35 12.57
N GLU A 168 15.35 9.40 12.52
CA GLU A 168 16.45 9.39 11.55
C GLU A 168 15.92 9.35 10.11
N ILE A 169 14.99 8.44 9.83
CA ILE A 169 14.39 8.27 8.49
C ILE A 169 13.63 9.53 8.08
N TYR A 170 12.82 10.12 8.95
CA TYR A 170 12.11 11.37 8.65
C TYR A 170 13.08 12.50 8.32
N LYS A 171 14.17 12.64 9.08
CA LYS A 171 15.19 13.66 8.81
C LYS A 171 15.88 13.46 7.46
N MET A 172 16.01 12.23 6.96
CA MET A 172 16.51 11.96 5.62
C MET A 172 15.58 12.48 4.51
N GLY A 173 14.27 12.58 4.77
CA GLY A 173 13.27 13.09 3.83
C GLY A 173 13.13 14.61 3.80
N LEU A 174 13.77 15.35 4.72
CA LEU A 174 13.71 16.81 4.74
C LEU A 174 14.41 17.43 3.52
N GLY A 175 13.80 18.48 2.97
CA GLY A 175 14.30 19.19 1.79
C GLY A 175 14.12 18.46 0.45
N ILE A 176 13.53 17.26 0.44
CA ILE A 176 13.27 16.47 -0.79
C ILE A 176 12.15 17.11 -1.62
N ASP A 177 10.96 17.27 -1.04
CA ASP A 177 9.86 18.03 -1.64
C ASP A 177 9.42 19.12 -0.67
N LYS A 178 9.65 20.37 -1.05
CA LYS A 178 9.30 21.54 -0.22
C LYS A 178 7.79 21.76 -0.11
N HIS A 179 7.00 21.24 -1.05
CA HIS A 179 5.55 21.38 -1.02
C HIS A 179 4.92 20.43 -0.01
N GLU A 180 5.50 19.24 0.17
CA GLU A 180 5.01 18.20 1.09
C GLU A 180 5.86 18.03 2.36
N GLU A 181 6.95 18.81 2.52
CA GLU A 181 7.86 18.75 3.68
C GLU A 181 7.13 18.88 5.03
N TYR A 182 6.03 19.64 5.07
CA TYR A 182 5.23 19.81 6.28
C TYR A 182 4.73 18.48 6.86
N ILE A 183 4.47 17.48 6.01
CA ILE A 183 4.00 16.15 6.43
C ILE A 183 5.08 15.43 7.26
N ILE A 184 6.34 15.53 6.81
CA ILE A 184 7.51 14.99 7.53
C ILE A 184 7.72 15.75 8.84
N LEU A 185 7.60 17.08 8.82
CA LEU A 185 7.77 17.92 10.02
C LEU A 185 6.71 17.61 11.09
N ASP A 186 5.45 17.41 10.69
CA ASP A 186 4.38 16.99 11.59
C ASP A 186 4.72 15.65 12.25
N ARG A 187 5.21 14.69 11.46
CA ARG A 187 5.59 13.36 11.94
C ARG A 187 6.79 13.37 12.88
N ILE A 188 7.80 14.21 12.59
CA ILE A 188 8.92 14.50 13.52
C ILE A 188 8.39 15.06 14.84
N SER A 189 7.49 16.03 14.78
CA SER A 189 6.91 16.64 15.98
C SER A 189 6.20 15.62 16.87
N ASP A 190 5.47 14.69 16.28
CA ASP A 190 4.75 13.64 17.02
C ASP A 190 5.71 12.66 17.70
N VAL A 191 6.76 12.21 17.01
CA VAL A 191 7.78 11.33 17.60
C VAL A 191 8.55 12.03 18.72
N GLU A 192 8.91 13.29 18.56
CA GLU A 192 9.58 14.07 19.62
C GLU A 192 8.70 14.23 20.87
N LYS A 193 7.37 14.38 20.72
CA LYS A 193 6.44 14.39 21.86
C LYS A 193 6.41 13.03 22.58
N LEU A 194 6.58 11.92 21.86
CA LEU A 194 6.61 10.58 22.45
C LEU A 194 7.93 10.32 23.20
N LEU A 195 9.07 10.78 22.66
CA LEU A 195 10.39 10.64 23.29
C LEU A 195 10.54 11.46 24.58
N ASN A 196 9.81 12.58 24.70
CA ASN A 196 9.88 13.48 25.85
C ASN A 196 8.85 13.18 26.96
N LYS A 197 8.09 12.09 26.86
CA LYS A 197 7.13 11.62 27.88
C LYS A 197 7.77 10.57 28.78
#